data_AF-A0A1H2HBQ5-F1
#
_entry.id   AF-A0A1H2HBQ5-F1
#
_cell.length_a   1.000
_cell.length_b   1.000
_cell.length_c   1.000
_cell.angle_alpha   90.00
_cell.angle_beta   90.00
_cell.angle_gamma   90.00
#
_symmetry.space_group_name_H-M   'P 1'
#
loop_
_entity.id
_entity.type
_entity.pdbx_description
1 polymer ?
#
loop_
_entity_poly.entity_id
_entity_poly.type
_entity_poly.pdbx_seq_one_letter_code
_entity_poly.pdbx_strand_id
1 'polypeptide(L)'
;MLPLHDFRELLAGNGIKHKRTRPYRPQTKGKVQRFNRTLQEEWAYARPYNSESERVAAFDEFLRIYNHERGHTALRGNSPADRVPNLAGRYN
;
A
#
# COMPACT_ATOMS: atom_id res chain seq x y z
N MET A 1 5.99 -15.77 -14.14
CA MET A 1 5.55 -14.58 -14.91
C MET A 1 4.07 -14.76 -15.20
N LEU A 2 3.18 -14.10 -14.46
CA LEU A 2 1.74 -14.19 -14.74
C LEU A 2 1.46 -13.56 -16.12
N PRO A 3 0.77 -14.23 -17.05
CA PRO A 3 0.49 -13.66 -18.36
C PRO A 3 -0.33 -12.37 -18.21
N LEU A 4 0.01 -11.32 -18.97
CA LEU A 4 -0.73 -10.04 -18.96
C LEU A 4 -2.23 -10.18 -19.32
N HIS A 5 -2.63 -11.30 -19.93
CA HIS A 5 -4.03 -11.65 -20.20
C HIS A 5 -4.80 -11.96 -18.91
N ASP A 6 -4.21 -12.78 -18.03
CA ASP A 6 -4.80 -13.19 -16.75
C ASP A 6 -5.14 -11.98 -15.86
N PHE A 7 -4.21 -11.03 -15.74
CA PHE A 7 -4.46 -9.82 -14.94
C PHE A 7 -5.56 -8.92 -15.51
N ARG A 8 -5.62 -8.75 -16.85
CA ARG A 8 -6.66 -7.91 -17.47
C ARG A 8 -8.03 -8.55 -17.35
N GLU A 9 -8.11 -9.87 -17.54
CA GLU A 9 -9.33 -10.66 -17.40
C GLU A 9 -9.82 -10.65 -15.95
N LEU A 10 -8.92 -10.81 -14.97
CA LEU A 10 -9.24 -10.70 -13.56
C LEU A 10 -9.83 -9.34 -13.21
N LEU A 11 -9.23 -8.25 -13.69
CA LEU A 11 -9.78 -6.91 -13.45
C LEU A 11 -11.15 -6.73 -14.12
N ALA A 12 -11.32 -7.21 -15.35
CA ALA A 12 -12.58 -7.13 -16.08
C ALA A 12 -13.69 -7.94 -15.40
N GLY A 13 -13.40 -9.17 -14.98
CA GLY A 13 -14.34 -10.05 -14.27
C GLY A 13 -14.80 -9.49 -12.92
N ASN A 14 -14.02 -8.60 -12.31
CA ASN A 14 -14.37 -7.90 -11.07
C ASN A 14 -14.89 -6.46 -11.29
N GLY A 15 -15.09 -6.02 -12.54
CA GLY A 15 -15.54 -4.66 -12.84
C GLY A 15 -14.53 -3.55 -12.48
N ILE A 16 -13.25 -3.89 -12.31
CA ILE A 16 -12.20 -2.96 -11.88
C ILE A 16 -11.58 -2.28 -13.10
N LYS A 17 -11.68 -0.94 -13.17
CA LYS A 17 -11.03 -0.16 -14.22
C LYS A 17 -9.53 -0.01 -13.97
N HIS A 18 -8.70 -0.64 -14.80
CA HIS A 18 -7.25 -0.44 -14.78
C HIS A 18 -6.87 0.99 -15.22
N LYS A 19 -6.36 1.81 -14.28
CA LYS A 19 -5.78 3.12 -14.58
C LYS A 19 -4.26 3.02 -14.65
N ARG A 20 -3.67 3.55 -15.72
CA ARG A 20 -2.20 3.68 -15.89
C ARG A 20 -1.78 5.13 -15.77
N THR A 21 -0.61 5.39 -15.19
CA THR A 21 -0.04 6.73 -15.17
C THR A 21 0.33 7.13 -16.59
N ARG A 22 -0.12 8.32 -17.03
CA ARG A 22 0.29 8.89 -18.32
C ARG A 22 1.80 9.20 -18.29
N PRO A 23 2.55 8.94 -19.39
CA PRO A 23 3.94 9.37 -19.49
C PRO A 23 4.12 10.85 -19.13
N TYR A 24 5.24 11.16 -18.47
CA TYR A 24 5.64 12.51 -18.04
C TYR A 24 4.68 13.21 -17.06
N ARG A 25 3.81 12.47 -16.35
CA ARG A 25 2.91 13.00 -15.31
C ARG A 25 3.12 12.36 -13.93
N PRO A 26 4.25 12.65 -13.25
CA PRO A 26 4.62 11.99 -12.00
C PRO A 26 3.73 12.36 -10.81
N GLN A 27 2.96 13.45 -10.88
CA GLN A 27 2.18 14.01 -9.77
C GLN A 27 1.19 13.00 -9.16
N THR A 28 0.73 12.03 -9.96
CA THR A 28 -0.21 10.99 -9.52
C THR A 28 0.43 9.86 -8.70
N LYS A 29 1.77 9.76 -8.68
CA LYS A 29 2.50 8.67 -8.01
C LYS A 29 2.97 9.01 -6.60
N GLY A 30 2.88 10.27 -6.17
CA GLY A 30 3.51 10.73 -4.93
C GLY A 30 3.08 9.95 -3.68
N LYS A 31 1.80 9.56 -3.58
CA LYS A 31 1.30 8.78 -2.44
C LYS A 31 1.90 7.37 -2.38
N VAL A 32 1.88 6.64 -3.50
CA VAL A 32 2.45 5.28 -3.55
C VAL A 32 3.97 5.30 -3.38
N GLN A 33 4.64 6.30 -3.94
CA GLN A 33 6.08 6.48 -3.75
C GLN A 33 6.43 6.77 -2.29
N ARG A 34 5.65 7.63 -1.62
CA ARG A 34 5.85 7.92 -0.19
C ARG A 34 5.61 6.69 0.67
N PHE A 35 4.55 5.93 0.41
CA PHE A 35 4.29 4.65 1.09
C PHE A 35 5.44 3.66 0.90
N ASN A 36 5.86 3.40 -0.35
CA ASN A 36 6.91 2.44 -0.65
C ASN A 36 8.25 2.82 0.01
N ARG A 37 8.58 4.12 0.03
CA ARG A 37 9.77 4.61 0.74
C ARG A 37 9.70 4.29 2.23
N THR A 38 8.58 4.64 2.88
CA THR A 38 8.37 4.34 4.30
C THR A 38 8.40 2.84 4.59
N LEU A 39 7.76 2.03 3.75
CA LEU A 39 7.78 0.57 3.85
C LEU A 39 9.20 0.01 3.73
N GLN A 40 10.05 0.60 2.90
CA GLN A 40 11.45 0.21 2.81
C GLN A 40 12.24 0.61 4.06
N GLU A 41 12.08 1.85 4.50
CA GLU A 41 12.83 2.43 5.64
C GLU A 41 12.44 1.77 6.98
N GLU A 42 11.17 1.40 7.16
CA GLU A 42 10.64 1.01 8.47
C GLU A 42 10.19 -0.44 8.57
N TRP A 43 10.16 -1.17 7.46
CA TRP A 43 9.92 -2.60 7.46
C TRP A 43 11.01 -3.36 6.70
N ALA A 44 11.13 -3.16 5.38
CA ALA A 44 11.96 -4.04 4.57
C ALA A 44 13.44 -4.03 4.98
N TYR A 45 13.93 -2.87 5.44
CA TYR A 45 15.33 -2.63 5.82
C TYR A 45 15.48 -1.94 7.19
N ALA A 46 14.45 -1.97 8.04
CA ALA A 46 14.52 -1.35 9.37
C ALA A 46 15.59 -1.97 10.27
N ARG A 47 15.86 -3.27 10.08
CA ARG A 47 16.88 -4.04 10.80
C ARG A 47 17.33 -5.22 9.96
N PRO A 48 18.48 -5.83 10.27
CA PRO A 48 18.81 -7.16 9.77
C PRO A 48 17.76 -8.18 10.22
N TYR A 49 17.27 -8.99 9.29
CA TYR A 49 16.41 -10.15 9.59
C TYR A 49 17.23 -11.42 9.38
N ASN A 50 16.98 -12.44 10.21
CA ASN A 50 17.66 -13.73 10.08
C ASN A 50 17.05 -14.60 8.99
N SER A 51 15.83 -14.28 8.54
CA SER A 51 15.17 -14.96 7.43
C SER A 51 14.08 -14.08 6.80
N GLU A 52 13.70 -14.42 5.56
CA GLU A 52 12.56 -13.79 4.90
C GLU A 52 11.24 -14.02 5.66
N SER A 53 11.08 -15.20 6.27
CA SER A 53 9.90 -15.51 7.10
C SER A 53 9.77 -14.59 8.30
N GLU A 54 10.90 -14.28 8.96
CA GLU A 54 10.92 -13.31 10.06
C GLU A 54 10.51 -11.91 9.57
N ARG A 55 11.04 -11.48 8.41
CA ARG A 55 10.67 -10.20 7.81
C ARG A 55 9.18 -10.14 7.47
N VAL A 56 8.63 -11.20 6.88
CA VAL A 56 7.20 -11.30 6.57
C VAL A 56 6.35 -11.27 7.84
N ALA A 57 6.76 -11.98 8.90
CA ALA A 57 6.05 -11.96 10.18
C ALA A 57 6.00 -10.56 10.82
N ALA A 58 7.00 -9.71 10.57
CA ALA A 58 7.01 -8.32 11.02
C ALA A 58 6.13 -7.37 10.18
N PHE A 59 5.62 -7.82 9.02
CA PHE A 59 4.91 -6.95 8.09
C PHE A 59 3.55 -6.50 8.61
N ASP A 60 2.81 -7.40 9.25
CA ASP A 60 1.48 -7.09 9.78
C ASP A 60 1.54 -5.99 10.83
N GLU A 61 2.55 -6.03 11.71
CA GLU A 61 2.75 -5.00 12.72
C GLU A 61 3.10 -3.65 12.10
N PHE A 62 3.98 -3.64 11.09
CA PHE A 62 4.26 -2.42 10.33
C PHE A 62 2.99 -1.84 9.69
N LEU A 63 2.16 -2.67 9.06
CA LEU A 63 0.91 -2.22 8.45
C LEU A 63 -0.07 -1.67 9.47
N ARG A 64 -0.17 -2.29 10.65
CA ARG A 64 -1.02 -1.85 11.76
C ARG A 64 -0.60 -0.46 12.22
N ILE A 65 0.69 -0.27 12.51
CA ILE A 65 1.26 1.02 12.94
C ILE A 65 1.05 2.07 11.83
N TYR A 66 1.43 1.78 10.59
CA TYR A 66 1.32 2.73 9.49
C TYR A 66 -0.13 3.16 9.24
N ASN A 67 -1.08 2.23 9.22
CA ASN A 67 -2.46 2.52 8.85
C ASN A 67 -3.29 3.10 10.00
N HIS A 68 -3.01 2.76 11.26
CA HIS A 68 -3.88 3.10 12.38
C HIS A 68 -3.26 3.98 13.46
N GLU A 69 -1.93 4.00 13.60
CA GLU A 69 -1.28 4.75 14.69
C GLU A 69 -0.49 5.95 14.17
N ARG A 70 0.10 5.83 12.99
CA ARG A 70 0.98 6.86 12.45
C ARG A 70 0.18 8.09 12.02
N GLY A 71 0.44 9.22 12.66
CA GLY A 71 -0.02 10.50 12.17
C GLY A 71 0.72 10.96 10.91
N HIS A 72 0.00 11.39 9.88
CA HIS A 72 0.58 11.97 8.67
C HIS A 72 0.35 13.48 8.61
N THR A 73 1.39 14.27 8.35
CA THR A 73 1.28 15.73 8.19
C THR A 73 0.28 16.12 7.09
N ALA A 74 0.27 15.39 5.97
CA ALA A 74 -0.68 15.61 4.87
C ALA A 74 -2.14 15.32 5.28
N LEU A 75 -2.34 14.61 6.39
CA LEU A 75 -3.64 14.28 6.99
C LEU A 75 -3.88 15.04 8.30
N ARG A 76 -3.16 16.14 8.54
CA ARG A 76 -3.27 16.94 9.78
C ARG A 76 -3.02 16.14 11.06
N GLY A 77 -2.13 15.15 11.00
CA GLY A 77 -1.79 14.31 12.14
C GLY A 77 -2.67 13.06 12.28
N ASN A 78 -3.70 12.89 11.47
CA ASN A 78 -4.51 11.67 11.46
C ASN A 78 -3.80 10.52 10.73
N SER A 79 -4.23 9.30 11.03
CA SER A 79 -3.78 8.08 10.37
C SER A 79 -4.45 7.88 9.00
N PRO A 80 -3.89 7.02 8.13
CA PRO A 80 -4.54 6.66 6.87
C PRO A 80 -5.95 6.08 7.05
N ALA A 81 -6.16 5.24 8.07
CA ALA A 81 -7.45 4.62 8.35
C ALA A 81 -8.52 5.64 8.75
N ASP A 82 -8.16 6.71 9.47
CA ASP A 82 -9.10 7.78 9.83
C ASP A 82 -9.71 8.47 8.60
N ARG A 83 -8.97 8.49 7.47
CA ARG A 83 -9.43 9.13 6.24
C ARG A 83 -10.25 8.21 5.36
N VAL A 84 -10.04 6.89 5.47
CA VAL A 84 -10.70 5.86 4.66
C VAL A 84 -11.39 4.86 5.60
N PRO A 85 -12.51 5.25 6.24
CA PRO A 85 -13.21 4.40 7.20
C PRO A 85 -13.86 3.18 6.54
N ASN A 86 -14.18 3.27 5.25
CA ASN A 86 -14.87 2.23 4.48
C ASN A 86 -13.94 1.67 3.40
N LEU A 87 -13.02 0.80 3.78
CA LEU A 87 -12.36 -0.10 2.84
C LEU A 87 -13.43 -1.01 2.21
N ALA A 88 -13.36 -1.21 0.90
CA ALA A 88 -14.28 -2.09 0.18
C ALA A 88 -14.33 -3.47 0.88
N GLY A 89 -15.54 -3.89 1.29
CA GLY A 89 -15.77 -5.12 2.08
C GLY A 89 -16.10 -4.90 3.55
N ARG A 90 -16.03 -3.66 4.07
CA ARG A 90 -16.64 -3.29 5.37
C ARG A 90 -17.94 -2.52 5.12
N TYR A 91 -19.01 -3.26 4.86
CA TYR A 91 -20.38 -2.77 5.01
C TYR A 91 -20.84 -3.21 6.40
N ASN A 92 -21.24 -2.27 7.26
CA ASN A 92 -22.16 -2.59 8.36
C ASN A 92 -23.55 -2.80 7.78
#